data_AF-J9E5N3-F1
#
_entry.id   AF-J9E5N3-F1
#
_cell.length_a   1.000
_cell.length_b   1.000
_cell.length_c   1.000
_cell.angle_alpha   90.00
_cell.angle_beta   90.00
_cell.angle_gamma   90.00
#
_symmetry.space_group_name_H-M   'P 1'
#
loop_
_entity.id
_entity.type
_entity.pdbx_description
1 polymer ?
#
loop_
_entity_poly.entity_id
_entity_poly.type
_entity_poly.pdbx_seq_one_letter_code
_entity_poly.pdbx_strand_id
1 'polypeptide(L)'
;MQRRKIFDLGIGVLTSGLLMSCSLQLVESDPCCWNRWVRSITNIDRLLDKGGALVMMDRIFCAKDVIIQCNAIRMLMSSGGVTKNIRSVVWAYCTNLLNEIDIERYVSITDREVAIYNTPDGVLYNTAVLELNYEEEFGVKNVKRENKAYKYKEQLLEVQLKKELAEKRRQEGKLIPQQEKAKRNELIVEKEIRKNLSDLYLKCKERTESLVAAITGDPVGSAKYVHLLISVAIPLLKSPLVSPLAYNIFRSFRNAAFEPSEDYLHELILHSSVRTLRSVYTDVAWSQEPLTVQVERTIALLAARCVLMPVLFDHEEFSIEEMLDVNDEEAMNLIKFNVSFPLINTVLRDESFPYALRLNAMRLLSSALKGKFIE
;
A
#
# COMPACT_ATOMS: atom_id res chain seq x y z
N MET A 1 51.92 -9.44 -18.12
CA MET A 1 50.64 -10.00 -17.64
C MET A 1 50.06 -9.25 -16.43
N GLN A 2 50.87 -8.86 -15.44
CA GLN A 2 50.43 -8.17 -14.21
C GLN A 2 49.96 -6.72 -14.42
N ARG A 3 50.59 -5.96 -15.33
CA ARG A 3 50.15 -4.60 -15.69
C ARG A 3 48.79 -4.53 -16.39
N ARG A 4 48.44 -5.52 -17.23
CA ARG A 4 47.10 -5.60 -17.86
C ARG A 4 46.01 -5.83 -16.80
N LYS A 5 46.23 -6.73 -15.84
CA LYS A 5 45.30 -6.96 -14.72
C LYS A 5 45.05 -5.71 -13.86
N ILE A 6 46.09 -4.90 -13.62
CA ILE A 6 45.96 -3.65 -12.84
C ILE A 6 45.24 -2.56 -13.65
N PHE A 7 45.47 -2.51 -14.96
CA PHE A 7 44.79 -1.57 -15.86
C PHE A 7 43.30 -1.90 -16.02
N ASP A 8 42.96 -3.18 -16.17
CA ASP A 8 41.58 -3.67 -16.21
C ASP A 8 40.85 -3.44 -14.87
N LEU A 9 41.56 -3.58 -13.75
CA LEU A 9 41.04 -3.28 -12.41
C LEU A 9 40.77 -1.77 -12.24
N GLY A 10 41.68 -0.92 -12.71
CA GLY A 10 41.53 0.54 -12.66
C GLY A 10 40.38 1.07 -13.53
N ILE A 11 40.22 0.51 -14.74
CA ILE A 11 39.06 0.82 -15.61
C ILE A 11 37.77 0.29 -14.98
N GLY A 12 37.78 -0.90 -14.36
CA GLY A 12 36.64 -1.43 -13.63
C GLY A 12 36.20 -0.53 -12.48
N VAL A 13 37.15 -0.05 -11.66
CA VAL A 13 36.85 0.85 -10.53
C VAL A 13 36.34 2.22 -11.00
N LEU A 14 36.91 2.78 -12.07
CA LEU A 14 36.44 4.05 -12.65
C LEU A 14 35.06 3.92 -13.31
N THR A 15 34.81 2.82 -14.03
CA THR A 15 33.51 2.57 -14.67
C THR A 15 32.43 2.18 -13.65
N SER A 16 32.76 1.43 -12.60
CA SER A 16 31.92 1.27 -11.39
C SER A 16 31.61 2.62 -10.78
N GLY A 17 32.63 3.44 -10.49
CA GLY A 17 32.46 4.76 -9.88
C GLY A 17 31.56 5.70 -10.68
N LEU A 18 31.65 5.65 -12.02
CA LEU A 18 30.80 6.41 -12.94
C LEU A 18 29.38 5.83 -13.04
N LEU A 19 29.19 4.51 -13.10
CA LEU A 19 27.86 3.86 -12.98
C LEU A 19 27.14 4.26 -11.70
N MET A 20 27.91 4.25 -10.62
CA MET A 20 27.51 4.56 -9.26
C MET A 20 27.16 6.03 -9.04
N SER A 21 27.75 6.95 -9.81
CA SER A 21 27.53 8.39 -9.69
C SER A 21 26.55 8.95 -10.73
N CYS A 22 26.49 8.34 -11.92
CA CYS A 22 25.65 8.80 -13.02
C CYS A 22 24.35 8.01 -13.17
N SER A 23 24.12 6.91 -12.44
CA SER A 23 22.89 6.11 -12.56
C SER A 23 21.62 6.93 -12.36
N LEU A 24 21.57 7.80 -11.35
CA LEU A 24 20.41 8.68 -11.12
C LEU A 24 20.25 9.73 -12.24
N GLN A 25 21.34 10.35 -12.69
CA GLN A 25 21.33 11.35 -13.77
C GLN A 25 20.98 10.75 -15.14
N LEU A 26 21.41 9.51 -15.39
CA LEU A 26 21.08 8.75 -16.59
C LEU A 26 19.62 8.31 -16.59
N VAL A 27 19.08 7.90 -15.43
CA VAL A 27 17.65 7.61 -15.28
C VAL A 27 16.80 8.87 -15.48
N GLU A 28 17.26 10.01 -15.01
CA GLU A 28 16.60 11.30 -15.20
C GLU A 28 16.59 11.75 -16.67
N SER A 29 17.69 11.51 -17.40
CA SER A 29 17.87 12.03 -18.77
C SER A 29 17.44 11.05 -19.88
N ASP A 30 17.84 9.78 -19.80
CA ASP A 30 17.48 8.71 -20.75
C ASP A 30 17.71 7.30 -20.15
N PRO A 31 16.66 6.66 -19.59
CA PRO A 31 16.73 5.30 -19.06
C PRO A 31 17.18 4.24 -20.08
N CYS A 32 16.90 4.46 -21.37
CA CYS A 32 17.29 3.54 -22.44
C CYS A 32 18.80 3.62 -22.74
N CYS A 33 19.46 4.76 -22.49
CA CYS A 33 20.91 4.88 -22.58
C CYS A 33 21.61 3.98 -21.56
N TRP A 34 21.12 3.94 -20.31
CA TRP A 34 21.70 3.06 -19.29
C TRP A 34 21.59 1.59 -19.70
N ASN A 35 20.42 1.14 -20.17
CA ASN A 35 20.21 -0.23 -20.60
C ASN A 35 21.13 -0.64 -21.78
N ARG A 36 21.29 0.24 -22.77
CA ARG A 36 22.21 0.02 -23.89
C ARG A 36 23.66 -0.06 -23.42
N TRP A 37 24.05 0.84 -22.52
CA TRP A 37 25.41 0.91 -22.03
C TRP A 37 25.75 -0.27 -21.12
N VAL A 38 24.86 -0.66 -20.20
CA VAL A 38 25.04 -1.85 -19.36
C VAL A 38 25.15 -3.09 -20.22
N ARG A 39 24.30 -3.28 -21.24
CA ARG A 39 24.46 -4.41 -22.18
C ARG A 39 25.79 -4.41 -22.94
N SER A 40 26.46 -3.26 -23.07
CA SER A 40 27.75 -3.14 -23.77
C SER A 40 28.96 -3.55 -22.92
N ILE A 41 28.80 -3.74 -21.60
CA ILE A 41 29.91 -4.08 -20.70
C ILE A 41 30.07 -5.60 -20.62
N THR A 42 31.24 -6.11 -21.01
CA THR A 42 31.52 -7.55 -21.13
C THR A 42 31.90 -8.25 -19.81
N ASN A 43 31.94 -7.54 -18.68
CA ASN A 43 32.30 -8.08 -17.35
C ASN A 43 31.51 -7.44 -16.20
N ILE A 44 30.19 -7.31 -16.36
CA ILE A 44 29.30 -6.72 -15.34
C ILE A 44 29.37 -7.45 -14.01
N ASP A 45 29.47 -8.77 -13.98
CA ASP A 45 29.50 -9.53 -12.73
C ASP A 45 30.70 -9.18 -11.83
N ARG A 46 31.80 -8.68 -12.41
CA ARG A 46 32.95 -8.16 -11.64
C ARG A 46 32.77 -6.70 -11.22
N LEU A 47 32.00 -5.95 -11.99
CA LEU A 47 31.80 -4.51 -11.80
C LEU A 47 30.67 -4.22 -10.80
N LEU A 48 29.66 -5.08 -10.80
CA LEU A 48 28.50 -5.13 -9.91
C LEU A 48 28.63 -6.35 -8.99
N ASP A 49 29.82 -6.49 -8.39
CA ASP A 49 30.01 -7.43 -7.30
C ASP A 49 29.11 -7.05 -6.10
N LYS A 50 29.02 -7.92 -5.09
CA LYS A 50 28.14 -7.66 -3.94
C LYS A 50 28.42 -6.30 -3.28
N GLY A 51 29.68 -5.88 -3.22
CA GLY A 51 30.07 -4.59 -2.64
C GLY A 51 29.58 -3.40 -3.48
N GLY A 52 29.85 -3.40 -4.79
CA GLY A 52 29.41 -2.35 -5.70
C GLY A 52 27.88 -2.25 -5.79
N ALA A 53 27.18 -3.39 -5.80
CA ALA A 53 25.72 -3.43 -5.80
C ALA A 53 25.12 -2.79 -4.53
N LEU A 54 25.71 -3.04 -3.35
CA LEU A 54 25.25 -2.45 -2.10
C LEU A 54 25.39 -0.93 -2.10
N VAL A 55 26.57 -0.41 -2.47
CA VAL A 55 26.76 1.05 -2.56
C VAL A 55 25.76 1.66 -3.56
N MET A 56 25.47 0.95 -4.66
CA MET A 56 24.52 1.40 -5.68
C MET A 56 23.12 1.55 -5.10
N MET A 57 22.69 0.51 -4.39
CA MET A 57 21.40 0.53 -3.72
C MET A 57 21.36 1.62 -2.66
N ASP A 58 22.39 1.79 -1.83
CA ASP A 58 22.42 2.85 -0.82
C ASP A 58 22.21 4.24 -1.45
N ARG A 59 22.85 4.53 -2.59
CA ARG A 59 22.65 5.80 -3.30
C ARG A 59 21.26 5.95 -3.88
N ILE A 60 20.70 4.89 -4.47
CA ILE A 60 19.37 4.92 -5.08
C ILE A 60 18.30 5.08 -3.99
N PHE A 61 18.40 4.32 -2.91
CA PHE A 61 17.45 4.36 -1.80
C PHE A 61 17.60 5.62 -0.92
N CYS A 62 18.74 6.31 -0.97
CA CYS A 62 18.92 7.63 -0.35
C CYS A 62 18.56 8.82 -1.28
N ALA A 63 18.08 8.56 -2.49
CA ALA A 63 17.67 9.63 -3.40
C ALA A 63 16.46 10.40 -2.82
N LYS A 64 16.54 11.74 -2.85
CA LYS A 64 15.46 12.60 -2.32
C LYS A 64 14.20 12.59 -3.18
N ASP A 65 14.36 12.32 -4.47
CA ASP A 65 13.25 12.30 -5.43
C ASP A 65 12.76 10.86 -5.60
N VAL A 66 11.54 10.62 -5.13
CA VAL A 66 10.90 9.30 -5.18
C VAL A 66 10.64 8.84 -6.61
N ILE A 67 10.41 9.76 -7.55
CA ILE A 67 10.18 9.43 -8.96
C ILE A 67 11.47 8.88 -9.57
N ILE A 68 12.59 9.56 -9.34
CA ILE A 68 13.91 9.14 -9.83
C ILE A 68 14.30 7.80 -9.18
N GLN A 69 14.08 7.65 -7.87
CA GLN A 69 14.30 6.41 -7.15
C GLN A 69 13.50 5.24 -7.76
N CYS A 70 12.20 5.41 -7.95
CA CYS A 70 11.33 4.38 -8.51
C CYS A 70 11.70 4.03 -9.95
N ASN A 71 12.04 5.02 -10.77
CA ASN A 71 12.48 4.77 -12.15
C ASN A 71 13.82 4.02 -12.18
N ALA A 72 14.75 4.33 -11.28
CA ALA A 72 16.02 3.63 -11.16
C ALA A 72 15.82 2.17 -10.72
N ILE A 73 14.96 1.93 -9.72
CA ILE A 73 14.58 0.58 -9.29
C ILE A 73 13.96 -0.19 -10.46
N ARG A 74 12.95 0.38 -11.13
CA ARG A 74 12.26 -0.29 -12.25
C ARG A 74 13.22 -0.64 -13.38
N MET A 75 14.10 0.29 -13.72
CA MET A 75 15.15 0.08 -14.71
C MET A 75 16.00 -1.13 -14.33
N LEU A 76 16.62 -1.13 -13.14
CA LEU A 76 17.49 -2.20 -12.67
C LEU A 76 16.82 -3.58 -12.64
N MET A 77 15.53 -3.60 -12.31
CA MET A 77 14.74 -4.82 -12.23
C MET A 77 14.38 -5.37 -13.62
N SER A 78 14.16 -4.48 -14.60
CA SER A 78 13.80 -4.85 -15.99
C SER A 78 14.99 -5.30 -16.86
N SER A 79 16.22 -5.04 -16.42
CA SER A 79 17.43 -5.16 -17.25
C SER A 79 17.96 -6.59 -17.39
N GLY A 80 17.18 -7.50 -18.01
CA GLY A 80 17.61 -8.81 -18.52
C GLY A 80 18.47 -9.69 -17.58
N GLY A 81 19.14 -10.71 -18.12
CA GLY A 81 19.99 -11.62 -17.33
C GLY A 81 21.20 -10.96 -16.66
N VAL A 82 21.60 -9.80 -17.18
CA VAL A 82 22.79 -9.03 -16.76
C VAL A 82 22.68 -8.48 -15.33
N THR A 83 21.46 -8.27 -14.83
CA THR A 83 21.21 -7.69 -13.49
C THR A 83 20.70 -8.70 -12.47
N LYS A 84 20.76 -10.01 -12.76
CA LYS A 84 20.20 -11.05 -11.88
C LYS A 84 20.72 -10.96 -10.43
N ASN A 85 22.01 -10.65 -10.27
CA ASN A 85 22.64 -10.45 -8.95
C ASN A 85 22.19 -9.17 -8.25
N ILE A 86 21.80 -8.14 -9.00
CA ILE A 86 21.28 -6.87 -8.46
C ILE A 86 19.83 -7.03 -7.99
N ARG A 87 19.01 -7.79 -8.74
CA ARG A 87 17.58 -7.97 -8.39
C ARG A 87 17.41 -8.54 -6.99
N SER A 88 18.22 -9.54 -6.62
CA SER A 88 18.17 -10.12 -5.28
C SER A 88 18.55 -9.11 -4.18
N VAL A 89 19.49 -8.20 -4.46
CA VAL A 89 19.86 -7.10 -3.55
C VAL A 89 18.72 -6.08 -3.45
N VAL A 90 18.13 -5.66 -4.57
CA VAL A 90 16.97 -4.74 -4.58
C VAL A 90 15.82 -5.31 -3.76
N TRP A 91 15.49 -6.58 -3.97
CA TRP A 91 14.45 -7.27 -3.20
C TRP A 91 14.77 -7.34 -1.71
N ALA A 92 16.03 -7.56 -1.33
CA ALA A 92 16.46 -7.55 0.06
C ALA A 92 16.27 -6.15 0.69
N TYR A 93 16.62 -5.07 -0.01
CA TYR A 93 16.37 -3.70 0.46
C TYR A 93 14.87 -3.42 0.62
N CYS A 94 14.05 -3.77 -0.37
CA CYS A 94 12.60 -3.58 -0.29
C CYS A 94 12.00 -4.36 0.89
N THR A 95 12.44 -5.62 1.08
CA THR A 95 11.98 -6.46 2.19
C THR A 95 12.37 -5.86 3.54
N ASN A 96 13.61 -5.40 3.69
CA ASN A 96 14.07 -4.76 4.92
C ASN A 96 13.28 -3.48 5.23
N LEU A 97 13.07 -2.62 4.24
CA LEU A 97 12.29 -1.40 4.39
C LEU A 97 10.85 -1.68 4.82
N LEU A 98 10.21 -2.71 4.25
CA LEU A 98 8.85 -3.10 4.62
C LEU A 98 8.78 -3.74 6.00
N ASN A 99 9.81 -4.48 6.42
CA ASN A 99 9.87 -5.05 7.77
C ASN A 99 10.00 -3.98 8.86
N GLU A 100 10.45 -2.77 8.54
CA GLU A 100 10.45 -1.63 9.46
C GLU A 100 9.06 -0.98 9.63
N ILE A 101 8.09 -1.34 8.81
CA ILE A 101 6.72 -0.81 8.92
C ILE A 101 6.06 -1.44 10.13
N ASP A 102 5.77 -0.63 11.14
CA ASP A 102 4.94 -1.02 12.28
C ASP A 102 3.47 -1.13 11.86
N ILE A 103 3.08 -2.31 11.37
CA ILE A 103 1.72 -2.59 10.88
C ILE A 103 0.66 -2.31 11.95
N GLU A 104 0.94 -2.65 13.21
CA GLU A 104 0.00 -2.44 14.32
C GLU A 104 -0.27 -0.94 14.53
N ARG A 105 0.77 -0.11 14.41
CA ARG A 105 0.59 1.35 14.46
C ARG A 105 -0.31 1.87 13.35
N TYR A 106 -0.23 1.36 12.12
CA TYR A 106 -1.09 1.81 11.01
C TYR A 106 -2.53 1.34 11.14
N VAL A 107 -2.74 0.10 11.61
CA VAL A 107 -4.09 -0.48 11.78
C VAL A 107 -4.81 0.11 12.99
N SER A 108 -4.09 0.58 14.01
CA SER A 108 -4.67 1.23 15.19
C SER A 108 -5.05 2.70 15.00
N ILE A 109 -4.72 3.32 13.86
CA ILE A 109 -5.12 4.69 13.55
C ILE A 109 -6.65 4.76 13.50
N THR A 110 -7.22 5.72 14.21
CA THR A 110 -8.66 5.90 14.31
C THR A 110 -9.21 6.77 13.18
N ASP A 111 -10.49 6.57 12.83
CA ASP A 111 -11.20 7.43 11.86
C ASP A 111 -11.19 8.90 12.29
N ARG A 112 -11.19 9.16 13.60
CA ARG A 112 -11.09 10.51 14.17
C ARG A 112 -9.75 11.16 13.84
N GLU A 113 -8.64 10.44 14.03
CA GLU A 113 -7.31 10.98 13.70
C GLU A 113 -7.19 11.27 12.20
N VAL A 114 -7.74 10.40 11.34
CA VAL A 114 -7.76 10.62 9.89
C VAL A 114 -8.66 11.81 9.50
N ALA A 115 -9.79 12.00 10.18
CA ALA A 115 -10.64 13.16 9.96
C ALA A 115 -9.96 14.48 10.36
N ILE A 116 -9.19 14.47 11.46
CA ILE A 116 -8.33 15.61 11.86
C ILE A 116 -7.26 15.87 10.78
N TYR A 117 -6.62 14.82 10.26
CA TYR A 117 -5.64 14.90 9.19
C TYR A 117 -6.20 15.52 7.90
N ASN A 118 -7.43 15.16 7.53
CA ASN A 118 -8.11 15.72 6.36
C ASN A 118 -8.66 17.14 6.57
N THR A 119 -8.64 17.65 7.81
CA THR A 119 -9.11 19.00 8.13
C THR A 119 -8.01 20.03 7.82
N PRO A 120 -8.31 21.12 7.08
CA PRO A 120 -7.31 22.13 6.72
C PRO A 120 -6.61 22.76 7.93
N ASP A 121 -5.36 23.19 7.73
CA ASP A 121 -4.59 23.87 8.76
C ASP A 121 -5.29 25.14 9.26
N GLY A 122 -5.38 25.28 10.59
CA GLY A 122 -6.05 26.40 11.25
C GLY A 122 -7.56 26.25 11.42
N VAL A 123 -8.17 25.22 10.84
CA VAL A 123 -9.57 24.85 11.08
C VAL A 123 -9.62 23.79 12.17
N LEU A 124 -10.48 24.01 13.17
CA LEU A 124 -10.65 23.08 14.28
C LEU A 124 -11.63 21.99 13.87
N TYR A 125 -11.19 20.73 13.91
CA TYR A 125 -12.07 19.58 13.68
C TYR A 125 -12.99 19.36 14.89
N ASN A 126 -12.44 19.37 16.11
CA ASN A 126 -13.20 19.11 17.33
C ASN A 126 -13.90 20.36 17.87
N THR A 127 -14.99 20.78 17.21
CA THR A 127 -15.78 21.95 17.63
C THR A 127 -16.52 21.73 18.95
N ALA A 128 -16.73 20.48 19.38
CA ALA A 128 -17.43 20.14 20.62
C ALA A 128 -16.74 20.70 21.89
N VAL A 129 -15.42 20.89 21.86
CA VAL A 129 -14.66 21.52 22.96
C VAL A 129 -15.11 22.95 23.22
N LEU A 130 -15.59 23.64 22.19
CA LEU A 130 -16.10 25.00 22.31
C LEU A 130 -17.50 25.01 22.97
N GLU A 131 -18.29 23.96 22.74
CA GLU A 131 -19.64 23.80 23.29
C GLU A 131 -19.62 23.38 24.78
N LEU A 132 -18.69 22.52 25.18
CA LEU A 132 -18.53 22.11 26.58
C LEU A 132 -18.14 23.28 27.51
N ASN A 133 -17.27 24.17 27.03
CA ASN A 133 -16.90 25.37 27.78
C ASN A 133 -18.09 26.34 27.95
N TYR A 134 -19.06 26.34 27.01
CA TYR A 134 -20.30 27.10 27.16
C TYR A 134 -21.12 26.57 28.34
N GLU A 135 -21.34 25.26 28.44
CA GLU A 135 -22.15 24.68 29.52
C GLU A 135 -21.54 24.87 30.92
N GLU A 136 -20.21 24.83 31.03
CA GLU A 136 -19.49 25.07 32.27
C GLU A 136 -19.54 26.53 32.72
N GLU A 137 -19.35 27.49 31.82
CA GLU A 137 -19.32 28.93 32.15
C GLU A 137 -20.72 29.48 32.49
N PHE A 138 -21.79 28.91 31.91
CA PHE A 138 -23.18 29.32 32.16
C PHE A 138 -23.90 28.49 33.23
N GLY A 139 -23.19 27.58 33.92
CA GLY A 139 -23.53 27.15 35.27
C GLY A 139 -24.93 26.54 35.47
N VAL A 140 -25.37 25.64 34.58
CA VAL A 140 -26.69 24.98 34.74
C VAL A 140 -26.70 23.99 35.93
N LYS A 141 -25.54 23.56 36.45
CA LYS A 141 -25.45 22.46 37.43
C LYS A 141 -25.43 22.84 38.92
N ASN A 142 -25.16 24.09 39.31
CA ASN A 142 -24.94 24.45 40.73
C ASN A 142 -25.70 25.69 41.21
N VAL A 143 -27.03 25.74 40.99
CA VAL A 143 -27.88 26.72 41.71
C VAL A 143 -28.14 26.18 43.12
N LYS A 144 -27.29 26.55 44.09
CA LYS A 144 -27.54 26.27 45.51
C LYS A 144 -28.82 27.00 45.92
N ARG A 145 -29.82 26.23 46.41
CA ARG A 145 -31.04 26.76 47.04
C ARG A 145 -30.66 27.47 48.33
N GLU A 146 -30.40 28.78 48.26
CA GLU A 146 -30.35 29.62 49.44
C GLU A 146 -31.66 30.39 49.61
N ASN A 147 -32.19 30.34 50.83
CA ASN A 147 -33.45 30.97 51.26
C ASN A 147 -33.39 32.50 51.09
N LYS A 148 -33.93 33.02 49.98
CA LYS A 148 -34.48 34.39 49.80
C LYS A 148 -35.10 34.50 48.40
N ALA A 149 -36.43 34.48 48.30
CA ALA A 149 -37.18 34.43 47.03
C ALA A 149 -36.87 35.57 46.04
N TYR A 150 -36.46 36.74 46.53
CA TYR A 150 -36.05 37.87 45.67
C TYR A 150 -34.69 37.65 44.99
N LYS A 151 -33.74 37.03 45.70
CA LYS A 151 -32.38 36.77 45.18
C LYS A 151 -32.38 35.67 44.12
N TYR A 152 -33.34 34.76 44.18
CA TYR A 152 -33.50 33.69 43.20
C TYR A 152 -34.04 34.21 41.85
N LYS A 153 -35.01 35.15 41.86
CA LYS A 153 -35.50 35.78 40.63
C LYS A 153 -34.40 36.58 39.93
N GLU A 154 -33.59 37.32 40.67
CA GLU A 154 -32.44 38.03 40.12
C GLU A 154 -31.39 37.08 39.56
N GLN A 155 -31.07 35.97 40.25
CA GLN A 155 -30.16 34.95 39.73
C GLN A 155 -30.71 34.27 38.46
N LEU A 156 -32.01 34.02 38.40
CA LEU A 156 -32.63 33.42 37.21
C LEU A 156 -32.54 34.37 36.02
N LEU A 157 -32.84 35.66 36.23
CA LEU A 157 -32.70 36.72 35.23
C LEU A 157 -31.24 36.90 34.80
N GLU A 158 -30.29 36.82 35.74
CA GLU A 158 -28.86 36.93 35.43
C GLU A 158 -28.37 35.74 34.59
N VAL A 159 -28.83 34.52 34.89
CA VAL A 159 -28.57 33.32 34.08
C VAL A 159 -29.22 33.44 32.69
N GLN A 160 -30.43 33.98 32.62
CA GLN A 160 -31.16 34.16 31.35
C GLN A 160 -30.52 35.23 30.46
N LEU A 161 -30.11 36.37 31.04
CA LEU A 161 -29.38 37.44 30.37
C LEU A 161 -28.03 36.94 29.85
N LYS A 162 -27.34 36.12 30.64
CA LYS A 162 -26.09 35.46 30.27
C LYS A 162 -26.27 34.49 29.09
N LYS A 163 -27.37 33.73 29.05
CA LYS A 163 -27.73 32.87 27.90
C LYS A 163 -28.06 33.67 26.63
N GLU A 164 -28.80 34.77 26.75
CA GLU A 164 -29.11 35.63 25.59
C GLU A 164 -27.87 36.33 25.04
N LEU A 165 -26.95 36.76 25.91
CA LEU A 165 -25.65 37.33 25.49
C LEU A 165 -24.75 36.27 24.84
N ALA A 166 -24.78 35.02 25.32
CA ALA A 166 -24.11 33.89 24.71
C ALA A 166 -24.66 33.57 23.31
N GLU A 167 -25.99 33.54 23.14
CA GLU A 167 -26.63 33.32 21.84
C GLU A 167 -26.35 34.46 20.85
N LYS A 168 -26.36 35.71 21.31
CA LYS A 168 -25.95 36.85 20.47
C LYS A 168 -24.48 36.77 20.06
N ARG A 169 -23.58 36.38 20.98
CA ARG A 169 -22.15 36.18 20.65
C ARG A 169 -21.93 34.99 19.71
N ARG A 170 -22.76 33.95 19.79
CA ARG A 170 -22.80 32.83 18.84
C ARG A 170 -23.21 33.29 17.44
N GLN A 171 -24.22 34.16 17.35
CA GLN A 171 -24.64 34.77 16.08
C GLN A 171 -23.59 35.75 15.52
N GLU A 172 -22.83 36.42 16.38
CA GLU A 172 -21.73 37.33 16.01
C GLU A 172 -20.37 36.63 15.78
N GLY A 173 -20.25 35.32 16.05
CA GLY A 173 -19.01 34.56 15.89
C GLY A 173 -17.88 34.94 16.87
N LYS A 174 -18.17 35.69 17.94
CA LYS A 174 -17.16 36.13 18.92
C LYS A 174 -16.95 35.07 20.00
N LEU A 175 -15.74 34.53 20.06
CA LEU A 175 -15.34 33.55 21.06
C LEU A 175 -15.05 34.24 22.41
N ILE A 176 -15.42 33.56 23.50
CA ILE A 176 -15.09 33.99 24.86
C ILE A 176 -13.59 33.71 25.12
N PRO A 177 -12.86 34.47 25.96
CA PRO A 177 -11.43 34.24 26.20
C PRO A 177 -11.06 32.80 26.61
N GLN A 178 -11.93 32.13 27.37
CA GLN A 178 -11.74 30.71 27.74
C GLN A 178 -11.87 29.78 26.54
N GLN A 179 -12.80 30.07 25.61
CA GLN A 179 -12.97 29.34 24.36
C GLN A 179 -11.84 29.61 23.37
N GLU A 180 -11.29 30.82 23.34
CA GLU A 180 -10.10 31.10 22.53
C GLU A 180 -8.90 30.30 23.04
N LYS A 181 -8.72 30.21 24.35
CA LYS A 181 -7.66 29.38 24.95
C LYS A 181 -7.89 27.90 24.64
N ALA A 182 -9.11 27.41 24.79
CA ALA A 182 -9.47 26.03 24.46
C ALA A 182 -9.26 25.73 22.96
N LYS A 183 -9.68 26.64 22.07
CA LYS A 183 -9.46 26.55 20.62
C LYS A 183 -7.97 26.49 20.29
N ARG A 184 -7.15 27.36 20.89
CA ARG A 184 -5.69 27.36 20.67
C ARG A 184 -5.06 26.05 21.14
N ASN A 185 -5.46 25.54 22.30
CA ASN A 185 -4.94 24.29 22.83
C ASN A 185 -5.31 23.10 21.92
N GLU A 186 -6.58 23.00 21.52
CA GLU A 186 -7.04 21.90 20.65
C GLU A 186 -6.41 21.99 19.26
N LEU A 187 -6.21 23.20 18.71
CA LEU A 187 -5.47 23.39 17.46
C LEU A 187 -4.01 22.91 17.54
N ILE A 188 -3.35 23.05 18.69
CA ILE A 188 -1.99 22.55 18.89
C ILE A 188 -2.00 21.01 18.86
N VAL A 189 -2.94 20.38 19.56
CA VAL A 189 -3.11 18.92 19.58
C VAL A 189 -3.42 18.39 18.18
N GLU A 190 -4.38 18.99 17.47
CA GLU A 190 -4.71 18.60 16.11
C GLU A 190 -3.53 18.78 15.15
N LYS A 191 -2.76 19.87 15.29
CA LYS A 191 -1.55 20.10 14.47
C LYS A 191 -0.50 19.03 14.69
N GLU A 192 -0.31 18.57 15.93
CA GLU A 192 0.59 17.47 16.25
C GLU A 192 0.12 16.15 15.61
N ILE A 193 -1.19 15.86 15.69
CA ILE A 193 -1.79 14.70 15.01
C ILE A 193 -1.58 14.77 13.50
N ARG A 194 -1.86 15.92 12.86
CA ARG A 194 -1.64 16.14 11.42
C ARG A 194 -0.19 15.86 11.03
N LYS A 195 0.76 16.41 11.80
CA LYS A 195 2.19 16.21 11.55
C LYS A 195 2.58 14.74 11.68
N ASN A 196 2.17 14.08 12.77
CA ASN A 196 2.48 12.67 13.02
C ASN A 196 1.91 11.76 11.93
N LEU A 197 0.66 11.98 11.50
CA LEU A 197 0.06 11.20 10.42
C LEU A 197 0.69 11.50 9.05
N SER A 198 1.06 12.76 8.78
CA SER A 198 1.79 13.12 7.56
C SER A 198 3.14 12.42 7.48
N ASP A 199 3.89 12.38 8.58
CA ASP A 199 5.19 11.72 8.64
C ASP A 199 5.04 10.19 8.47
N LEU A 200 4.01 9.58 9.08
CA LEU A 200 3.70 8.16 8.90
C LEU A 200 3.30 7.85 7.45
N TYR A 201 2.42 8.64 6.87
CA TYR A 201 1.97 8.46 5.49
C TYR A 201 3.15 8.54 4.51
N LEU A 202 4.00 9.57 4.63
CA LEU A 202 5.15 9.74 3.73
C LEU A 202 6.14 8.57 3.86
N LYS A 203 6.46 8.18 5.10
CA LYS A 203 7.33 7.03 5.40
C LYS A 203 6.80 5.71 4.84
N CYS A 204 5.48 5.49 4.88
CA CYS A 204 4.87 4.31 4.28
C CYS A 204 4.92 4.40 2.75
N LYS A 205 4.51 5.55 2.20
CA LYS A 205 4.48 5.83 0.76
C LYS A 205 5.82 5.52 0.09
N GLU A 206 6.92 6.10 0.56
CA GLU A 206 8.26 5.90 -0.02
C GLU A 206 8.65 4.40 -0.08
N ARG A 207 8.36 3.65 0.99
CA ARG A 207 8.64 2.21 1.07
C ARG A 207 7.76 1.40 0.11
N THR A 208 6.47 1.71 0.07
CA THR A 208 5.50 1.01 -0.80
C THR A 208 5.72 1.30 -2.28
N GLU A 209 6.09 2.54 -2.64
CA GLU A 209 6.40 2.93 -4.03
C GLU A 209 7.68 2.24 -4.53
N SER A 210 8.68 2.09 -3.68
CA SER A 210 9.89 1.31 -3.98
C SER A 210 9.55 -0.16 -4.28
N LEU A 211 8.66 -0.78 -3.48
CA LEU A 211 8.18 -2.14 -3.72
C LEU A 211 7.41 -2.24 -5.05
N VAL A 212 6.50 -1.31 -5.32
CA VAL A 212 5.73 -1.27 -6.58
C VAL A 212 6.66 -1.15 -7.78
N ALA A 213 7.69 -0.30 -7.69
CA ALA A 213 8.71 -0.18 -8.72
C ALA A 213 9.47 -1.50 -8.94
N ALA A 214 9.79 -2.22 -7.86
CA ALA A 214 10.45 -3.52 -7.95
C ALA A 214 9.57 -4.60 -8.61
N ILE A 215 8.30 -4.69 -8.21
CA ILE A 215 7.33 -5.64 -8.79
C ILE A 215 7.12 -5.35 -10.28
N THR A 216 6.91 -4.08 -10.64
CA THR A 216 6.69 -3.69 -12.05
C THR A 216 7.91 -3.88 -12.93
N GLY A 217 9.12 -3.80 -12.36
CA GLY A 217 10.35 -4.05 -13.10
C GLY A 217 10.71 -5.54 -13.25
N ASP A 218 10.29 -6.39 -12.31
CA ASP A 218 10.53 -7.85 -12.36
C ASP A 218 9.26 -8.65 -12.01
N PRO A 219 8.23 -8.65 -12.89
CA PRO A 219 6.96 -9.31 -12.62
C PRO A 219 7.10 -10.81 -12.28
N VAL A 220 7.89 -11.54 -13.05
CA VAL A 220 8.13 -12.99 -12.84
C VAL A 220 8.87 -13.23 -11.52
N GLY A 221 9.90 -12.43 -11.22
CA GLY A 221 10.65 -12.55 -9.97
C GLY A 221 9.82 -12.21 -8.73
N SER A 222 8.80 -11.35 -8.87
CA SER A 222 7.90 -10.96 -7.78
C SER A 222 7.14 -12.15 -7.15
N ALA A 223 6.99 -13.26 -7.89
CA ALA A 223 6.40 -14.51 -7.41
C ALA A 223 7.00 -15.02 -6.10
N LYS A 224 8.33 -14.90 -5.95
CA LYS A 224 9.07 -15.34 -4.75
C LYS A 224 8.78 -14.47 -3.53
N TYR A 225 8.25 -13.27 -3.77
CA TYR A 225 8.02 -12.23 -2.77
C TYR A 225 6.53 -12.00 -2.50
N VAL A 226 5.63 -12.89 -2.97
CA VAL A 226 4.19 -12.81 -2.67
C VAL A 226 3.90 -12.91 -1.17
N HIS A 227 4.82 -13.45 -0.35
CA HIS A 227 4.69 -13.37 1.09
C HIS A 227 4.55 -11.92 1.61
N LEU A 228 5.15 -10.92 0.93
CA LEU A 228 5.01 -9.49 1.25
C LEU A 228 3.59 -8.96 1.00
N LEU A 229 2.90 -9.49 -0.02
CA LEU A 229 1.48 -9.22 -0.22
C LEU A 229 0.69 -9.65 1.02
N ILE A 230 0.97 -10.85 1.52
CA ILE A 230 0.22 -11.46 2.63
C ILE A 230 0.60 -10.82 3.97
N SER A 231 1.88 -10.62 4.25
CA SER A 231 2.37 -10.16 5.55
C SER A 231 2.31 -8.64 5.72
N VAL A 232 2.35 -7.86 4.64
CA VAL A 232 2.41 -6.39 4.70
C VAL A 232 1.20 -5.75 4.04
N ALA A 233 0.97 -5.99 2.76
CA ALA A 233 -0.08 -5.26 2.03
C ALA A 233 -1.48 -5.59 2.56
N ILE A 234 -1.81 -6.86 2.77
CA ILE A 234 -3.14 -7.27 3.26
C ILE A 234 -3.48 -6.65 4.62
N PRO A 235 -2.62 -6.69 5.65
CA PRO A 235 -2.88 -5.97 6.90
C PRO A 235 -3.07 -4.46 6.71
N LEU A 236 -2.24 -3.82 5.87
CA LEU A 236 -2.32 -2.38 5.61
C LEU A 236 -3.60 -1.96 4.86
N LEU A 237 -4.28 -2.87 4.15
CA LEU A 237 -5.60 -2.58 3.54
C LEU A 237 -6.62 -2.11 4.59
N LYS A 238 -6.47 -2.53 5.86
CA LYS A 238 -7.37 -2.15 6.96
C LYS A 238 -7.04 -0.79 7.58
N SER A 239 -5.90 -0.19 7.25
CA SER A 239 -5.52 1.11 7.79
C SER A 239 -6.29 2.24 7.11
N PRO A 240 -6.97 3.13 7.84
CA PRO A 240 -7.70 4.23 7.23
C PRO A 240 -6.78 5.29 6.60
N LEU A 241 -5.49 5.32 6.97
CA LEU A 241 -4.51 6.26 6.42
C LEU A 241 -3.87 5.77 5.11
N VAL A 242 -3.46 4.49 5.06
CA VAL A 242 -2.59 3.97 3.99
C VAL A 242 -3.23 2.85 3.15
N SER A 243 -4.51 2.54 3.35
CA SER A 243 -5.24 1.54 2.55
C SER A 243 -5.11 1.75 1.03
N PRO A 244 -5.15 2.98 0.46
CA PRO A 244 -4.92 3.18 -0.98
C PRO A 244 -3.52 2.77 -1.45
N LEU A 245 -2.49 2.92 -0.60
CA LEU A 245 -1.12 2.50 -0.92
C LEU A 245 -1.00 0.98 -0.94
N ALA A 246 -1.61 0.31 0.05
CA ALA A 246 -1.69 -1.14 0.11
C ALA A 246 -2.48 -1.73 -1.07
N TYR A 247 -3.56 -1.05 -1.47
CA TYR A 247 -4.32 -1.38 -2.68
C TYR A 247 -3.44 -1.35 -3.93
N ASN A 248 -2.57 -0.34 -4.07
CA ASN A 248 -1.64 -0.25 -5.19
C ASN A 248 -0.61 -1.39 -5.19
N ILE A 249 -0.10 -1.80 -4.03
CA ILE A 249 0.78 -2.98 -3.93
C ILE A 249 0.05 -4.24 -4.41
N PHE A 250 -1.18 -4.46 -3.92
CA PHE A 250 -2.00 -5.59 -4.35
C PHE A 250 -2.21 -5.56 -5.87
N ARG A 251 -2.56 -4.40 -6.42
CA ARG A 251 -2.72 -4.20 -7.86
C ARG A 251 -1.43 -4.53 -8.62
N SER A 252 -0.25 -4.14 -8.13
CA SER A 252 1.02 -4.48 -8.78
C SER A 252 1.30 -5.97 -8.81
N PHE A 253 1.08 -6.69 -7.70
CA PHE A 253 1.19 -8.15 -7.69
C PHE A 253 0.17 -8.81 -8.61
N ARG A 254 -1.06 -8.30 -8.64
CA ARG A 254 -2.08 -8.77 -9.58
C ARG A 254 -1.64 -8.55 -11.02
N ASN A 255 -1.16 -7.36 -11.38
CA ASN A 255 -0.70 -7.07 -12.74
C ASN A 255 0.50 -7.93 -13.14
N ALA A 256 1.33 -8.32 -12.18
CA ALA A 256 2.44 -9.24 -12.42
C ALA A 256 1.99 -10.69 -12.65
N ALA A 257 0.78 -11.06 -12.21
CA ALA A 257 0.25 -12.41 -12.31
C ALA A 257 -0.80 -12.56 -13.42
N PHE A 258 -1.67 -11.57 -13.58
CA PHE A 258 -2.80 -11.58 -14.49
C PHE A 258 -2.68 -10.44 -15.49
N GLU A 259 -2.55 -10.81 -16.76
CA GLU A 259 -2.62 -9.89 -17.88
C GLU A 259 -4.06 -9.43 -18.11
N PRO A 260 -4.26 -8.24 -18.71
CA PRO A 260 -5.58 -7.79 -19.10
C PRO A 260 -6.27 -8.77 -20.05
N SER A 261 -7.47 -9.19 -19.67
CA SER A 261 -8.28 -10.20 -20.36
C SER A 261 -9.68 -9.66 -20.66
N GLU A 262 -10.31 -10.13 -21.73
CA GLU A 262 -11.66 -9.68 -22.15
C GLU A 262 -12.75 -9.96 -21.11
N ASP A 263 -12.58 -11.01 -20.31
CA ASP A 263 -13.47 -11.38 -19.21
C ASP A 263 -13.27 -10.55 -17.93
N TYR A 264 -12.33 -9.60 -17.94
CA TYR A 264 -11.97 -8.74 -16.81
C TYR A 264 -11.56 -9.49 -15.54
N LEU A 265 -11.11 -10.75 -15.64
CA LEU A 265 -10.72 -11.56 -14.49
C LEU A 265 -9.65 -10.88 -13.63
N HIS A 266 -8.66 -10.25 -14.26
CA HIS A 266 -7.60 -9.49 -13.62
C HIS A 266 -8.13 -8.39 -12.68
N GLU A 267 -9.12 -7.60 -13.11
CA GLU A 267 -9.77 -6.59 -12.27
C GLU A 267 -10.67 -7.24 -11.21
N LEU A 268 -11.44 -8.26 -11.58
CA LEU A 268 -12.32 -8.98 -10.65
C LEU A 268 -11.54 -9.56 -9.47
N ILE A 269 -10.36 -10.15 -9.70
CA ILE A 269 -9.52 -10.68 -8.62
C ILE A 269 -9.10 -9.57 -7.67
N LEU A 270 -8.64 -8.43 -8.18
CA LEU A 270 -8.26 -7.30 -7.34
C LEU A 270 -9.44 -6.81 -6.49
N HIS A 271 -10.55 -6.45 -7.14
CA HIS A 271 -11.69 -5.82 -6.47
C HIS A 271 -12.43 -6.76 -5.52
N SER A 272 -12.64 -8.02 -5.92
CA SER A 272 -13.24 -9.03 -5.04
C SER A 272 -12.33 -9.36 -3.84
N SER A 273 -11.01 -9.42 -4.04
CA SER A 273 -10.05 -9.66 -2.95
C SER A 273 -10.08 -8.53 -1.94
N VAL A 274 -9.93 -7.27 -2.35
CA VAL A 274 -9.85 -6.15 -1.40
C VAL A 274 -11.14 -5.95 -0.62
N ARG A 275 -12.30 -6.17 -1.25
CA ARG A 275 -13.61 -6.14 -0.56
C ARG A 275 -13.74 -7.28 0.46
N THR A 276 -13.37 -8.49 0.05
CA THR A 276 -13.43 -9.68 0.92
C THR A 276 -12.45 -9.57 2.10
N LEU A 277 -11.28 -8.96 1.89
CA LEU A 277 -10.28 -8.68 2.91
C LEU A 277 -10.60 -7.46 3.78
N ARG A 278 -11.77 -6.83 3.57
CA ARG A 278 -12.28 -5.67 4.32
C ARG A 278 -11.35 -4.47 4.27
N SER A 279 -10.86 -4.16 3.07
CA SER A 279 -10.10 -2.94 2.80
C SER A 279 -10.93 -1.70 3.11
N VAL A 280 -10.31 -0.69 3.73
CA VAL A 280 -10.95 0.62 3.95
C VAL A 280 -11.14 1.35 2.62
N TYR A 281 -10.14 1.31 1.76
CA TYR A 281 -10.21 1.83 0.40
C TYR A 281 -10.79 0.78 -0.55
N THR A 282 -11.84 1.15 -1.27
CA THR A 282 -12.45 0.35 -2.33
C THR A 282 -12.84 1.26 -3.50
N ASP A 283 -12.80 0.71 -4.71
CA ASP A 283 -13.28 1.42 -5.89
C ASP A 283 -14.81 1.36 -5.94
N VAL A 284 -15.44 2.53 -6.00
CA VAL A 284 -16.90 2.67 -6.02
C VAL A 284 -17.51 2.06 -7.28
N ALA A 285 -16.82 2.14 -8.43
CA ALA A 285 -17.31 1.59 -9.69
C ALA A 285 -17.47 0.05 -9.62
N TRP A 286 -16.57 -0.62 -8.90
CA TRP A 286 -16.56 -2.08 -8.72
C TRP A 286 -17.30 -2.56 -7.47
N SER A 287 -17.99 -1.66 -6.77
CA SER A 287 -18.73 -1.94 -5.53
C SER A 287 -20.25 -1.86 -5.69
N GLN A 288 -20.74 -1.64 -6.91
CA GLN A 288 -22.17 -1.53 -7.20
C GLN A 288 -22.92 -2.86 -7.08
N GLU A 289 -22.27 -3.97 -7.43
CA GLU A 289 -22.84 -5.31 -7.32
C GLU A 289 -22.63 -5.92 -5.90
N PRO A 290 -23.53 -6.82 -5.46
CA PRO A 290 -23.35 -7.54 -4.21
C PRO A 290 -22.03 -8.32 -4.16
N LEU A 291 -21.34 -8.29 -3.02
CA LEU A 291 -20.04 -8.95 -2.84
C LEU A 291 -20.10 -10.44 -3.18
N THR A 292 -21.14 -11.15 -2.72
CA THR A 292 -21.30 -12.58 -2.96
C THR A 292 -21.37 -12.92 -4.45
N VAL A 293 -22.12 -12.14 -5.23
CA VAL A 293 -22.26 -12.33 -6.69
C VAL A 293 -20.92 -12.07 -7.40
N GLN A 294 -20.21 -11.01 -6.99
CA GLN A 294 -18.89 -10.71 -7.54
C GLN A 294 -17.90 -11.86 -7.29
N VAL A 295 -17.87 -12.37 -6.05
CA VAL A 295 -16.97 -13.46 -5.64
C VAL A 295 -17.33 -14.78 -6.33
N GLU A 296 -18.62 -15.10 -6.48
CA GLU A 296 -19.09 -16.25 -7.26
C GLU A 296 -18.57 -16.22 -8.68
N ARG A 297 -18.69 -15.07 -9.36
CA ARG A 297 -18.16 -14.88 -10.71
C ARG A 297 -16.64 -15.04 -10.75
N THR A 298 -15.91 -14.42 -9.82
CA THR A 298 -14.44 -14.55 -9.76
C THR A 298 -14.02 -16.01 -9.61
N ILE A 299 -14.65 -16.76 -8.70
CA ILE A 299 -14.31 -18.18 -8.46
C ILE A 299 -14.68 -19.05 -9.67
N ALA A 300 -15.80 -18.78 -10.34
CA ALA A 300 -16.19 -19.51 -11.55
C ALA A 300 -15.18 -19.32 -12.69
N LEU A 301 -14.73 -18.08 -12.92
CA LEU A 301 -13.70 -17.77 -13.92
C LEU A 301 -12.35 -18.41 -13.58
N LEU A 302 -11.91 -18.32 -12.32
CA LEU A 302 -10.70 -19.00 -11.85
C LEU A 302 -10.79 -20.52 -12.04
N ALA A 303 -11.94 -21.12 -11.76
CA ALA A 303 -12.15 -22.56 -11.95
C ALA A 303 -12.07 -22.96 -13.42
N ALA A 304 -12.60 -22.14 -14.34
CA ALA A 304 -12.45 -22.39 -15.77
C ALA A 304 -10.98 -22.43 -16.21
N ARG A 305 -10.14 -21.51 -15.70
CA ARG A 305 -8.69 -21.49 -15.99
C ARG A 305 -7.94 -22.70 -15.42
N CYS A 306 -8.40 -23.29 -14.31
CA CYS A 306 -7.84 -24.54 -13.77
C CYS A 306 -8.23 -25.78 -14.57
N VAL A 307 -9.43 -25.81 -15.19
CA VAL A 307 -9.92 -26.95 -15.99
C VAL A 307 -9.29 -27.02 -17.38
N LEU A 308 -8.72 -25.92 -17.88
CA LEU A 308 -7.94 -25.93 -19.13
C LEU A 308 -6.59 -26.65 -19.00
N MET A 309 -6.07 -26.82 -17.78
CA MET A 309 -4.76 -27.46 -17.55
C MET A 309 -4.74 -28.92 -18.05
N PRO A 310 -5.62 -29.85 -17.63
CA PRO A 310 -5.53 -31.25 -18.04
C PRO A 310 -5.63 -31.47 -19.56
N VAL A 311 -6.37 -30.63 -20.29
CA VAL A 311 -6.54 -30.78 -21.76
C VAL A 311 -5.26 -30.44 -22.53
N LEU A 312 -4.40 -29.57 -21.98
CA LEU A 312 -3.12 -29.20 -22.60
C LEU A 312 -1.98 -30.18 -22.26
N PHE A 313 -2.07 -30.91 -21.13
CA PHE A 313 -1.02 -31.86 -20.69
C PHE A 313 -1.31 -33.33 -21.03
N ASP A 314 -2.43 -33.65 -21.66
CA ASP A 314 -2.72 -35.01 -22.15
C ASP A 314 -1.96 -35.38 -23.45
N HIS A 315 -1.26 -34.40 -24.05
CA HIS A 315 -0.41 -34.62 -25.23
C HIS A 315 1.01 -34.07 -25.00
N GLU A 316 1.93 -35.02 -24.76
CA GLU A 316 3.41 -34.89 -24.77
C GLU A 316 4.12 -34.31 -23.53
N GLU A 317 5.21 -34.98 -23.14
CA GLU A 317 6.15 -34.56 -22.10
C GLU A 317 6.93 -33.34 -22.59
N PHE A 318 6.39 -32.15 -22.37
CA PHE A 318 7.09 -30.90 -22.68
C PHE A 318 8.31 -30.70 -21.77
N SER A 319 9.39 -30.18 -22.36
CA SER A 319 10.54 -29.70 -21.60
C SER A 319 10.18 -28.47 -20.75
N ILE A 320 10.94 -28.19 -19.68
CA ILE A 320 10.69 -27.03 -18.79
C ILE A 320 10.70 -25.69 -19.57
N GLU A 321 11.44 -25.62 -20.67
CA GLU A 321 11.46 -24.45 -21.56
C GLU A 321 10.20 -24.35 -22.43
N GLU A 322 9.58 -25.46 -22.83
CA GLU A 322 8.30 -25.46 -23.57
C GLU A 322 7.08 -25.28 -22.66
N MET A 323 7.14 -25.69 -21.39
CA MET A 323 6.08 -25.38 -20.39
C MET A 323 5.95 -23.87 -20.13
N LEU A 324 7.00 -23.09 -20.40
CA LEU A 324 7.01 -21.63 -20.30
C LEU A 324 6.51 -20.93 -21.58
N ASP A 325 6.27 -21.68 -22.66
CA ASP A 325 5.88 -21.19 -23.99
C ASP A 325 4.42 -21.56 -24.36
N VAL A 326 3.74 -22.36 -23.52
CA VAL A 326 2.29 -22.63 -23.64
C VAL A 326 1.55 -21.37 -23.22
N ASN A 327 0.81 -20.72 -24.14
CA ASN A 327 -0.06 -19.55 -23.95
C ASN A 327 -0.41 -19.28 -22.46
N ASP A 328 0.52 -18.60 -21.78
CA ASP A 328 0.58 -18.48 -20.32
C ASP A 328 -0.55 -17.55 -19.82
N GLU A 329 -1.27 -16.90 -20.75
CA GLU A 329 -2.39 -16.01 -20.52
C GLU A 329 -3.62 -16.74 -19.93
N GLU A 330 -3.95 -17.94 -20.47
CA GLU A 330 -5.18 -18.66 -20.13
C GLU A 330 -4.99 -19.71 -19.04
N ALA A 331 -3.82 -20.32 -18.92
CA ALA A 331 -3.57 -21.31 -17.89
C ALA A 331 -3.45 -20.69 -16.49
N MET A 332 -3.96 -21.42 -15.49
CA MET A 332 -3.63 -21.11 -14.08
C MET A 332 -2.14 -21.42 -13.87
N ASN A 333 -1.40 -20.58 -13.14
CA ASN A 333 0.01 -20.82 -12.76
C ASN A 333 0.25 -20.49 -11.27
N LEU A 334 1.43 -20.81 -10.75
CA LEU A 334 1.74 -20.65 -9.32
C LEU A 334 1.60 -19.19 -8.84
N ILE A 335 2.02 -18.22 -9.67
CA ILE A 335 1.95 -16.79 -9.34
C ILE A 335 0.49 -16.36 -9.22
N LYS A 336 -0.31 -16.69 -10.24
CA LYS A 336 -1.75 -16.39 -10.28
C LYS A 336 -2.49 -17.04 -9.10
N PHE A 337 -2.13 -18.28 -8.74
CA PHE A 337 -2.68 -18.95 -7.56
C PHE A 337 -2.31 -18.23 -6.27
N ASN A 338 -1.04 -17.89 -6.06
CA ASN A 338 -0.58 -17.23 -4.84
C ASN A 338 -1.22 -15.85 -4.65
N VAL A 339 -1.44 -15.09 -5.72
CA VAL A 339 -2.14 -13.79 -5.66
C VAL A 339 -3.65 -13.97 -5.37
N SER A 340 -4.26 -15.04 -5.89
CA SER A 340 -5.68 -15.34 -5.68
C SER A 340 -5.98 -16.03 -4.34
N PHE A 341 -4.97 -16.67 -3.74
CA PHE A 341 -5.12 -17.48 -2.53
C PHE A 341 -5.71 -16.72 -1.34
N PRO A 342 -5.34 -15.45 -1.04
CA PRO A 342 -5.96 -14.71 0.06
C PRO A 342 -7.48 -14.56 -0.07
N LEU A 343 -7.99 -14.36 -1.30
CA LEU A 343 -9.43 -14.34 -1.57
C LEU A 343 -10.04 -15.71 -1.29
N ILE A 344 -9.50 -16.77 -1.90
CA ILE A 344 -10.00 -18.15 -1.75
C ILE A 344 -10.03 -18.56 -0.27
N ASN A 345 -8.94 -18.32 0.45
CA ASN A 345 -8.81 -18.63 1.87
C ASN A 345 -9.82 -17.85 2.73
N THR A 346 -10.11 -16.59 2.39
CA THR A 346 -11.09 -15.80 3.15
C THR A 346 -12.50 -16.28 2.89
N VAL A 347 -12.85 -16.61 1.64
CA VAL A 347 -14.15 -17.19 1.28
C VAL A 347 -14.39 -18.52 2.00
N LEU A 348 -13.37 -19.37 2.09
CA LEU A 348 -13.48 -20.66 2.79
C LEU A 348 -13.69 -20.51 4.30
N ARG A 349 -13.10 -19.48 4.92
CA ARG A 349 -13.17 -19.22 6.36
C ARG A 349 -14.40 -18.43 6.80
N ASP A 350 -14.93 -17.57 5.93
CA ASP A 350 -16.06 -16.71 6.27
C ASP A 350 -17.40 -17.44 6.03
N GLU A 351 -18.08 -17.77 7.12
CA GLU A 351 -19.36 -18.50 7.10
C GLU A 351 -20.52 -17.70 6.53
N SER A 352 -20.37 -16.37 6.39
CA SER A 352 -21.39 -15.52 5.75
C SER A 352 -21.57 -15.82 4.26
N PHE A 353 -20.58 -16.46 3.62
CA PHE A 353 -20.69 -16.89 2.24
C PHE A 353 -21.54 -18.16 2.08
N PRO A 354 -22.37 -18.26 1.02
CA PRO A 354 -23.18 -19.44 0.75
C PRO A 354 -22.35 -20.72 0.74
N TYR A 355 -22.92 -21.81 1.27
CA TYR A 355 -22.23 -23.11 1.29
C TYR A 355 -21.81 -23.58 -0.10
N ALA A 356 -22.66 -23.36 -1.12
CA ALA A 356 -22.35 -23.70 -2.50
C ALA A 356 -21.09 -22.96 -3.02
N LEU A 357 -20.94 -21.67 -2.69
CA LEU A 357 -19.77 -20.88 -3.04
C LEU A 357 -18.50 -21.41 -2.35
N ARG A 358 -18.58 -21.70 -1.05
CA ARG A 358 -17.47 -22.29 -0.29
C ARG A 358 -17.07 -23.67 -0.85
N LEU A 359 -18.03 -24.49 -1.24
CA LEU A 359 -17.77 -25.78 -1.89
C LEU A 359 -17.07 -25.61 -3.25
N ASN A 360 -17.47 -24.62 -4.05
CA ASN A 360 -16.82 -24.31 -5.32
C ASN A 360 -15.38 -23.80 -5.12
N ALA A 361 -15.15 -22.94 -4.12
CA ALA A 361 -13.81 -22.49 -3.74
C ALA A 361 -12.92 -23.67 -3.29
N MET A 362 -13.48 -24.63 -2.56
CA MET A 362 -12.77 -25.84 -2.13
C MET A 362 -12.41 -26.74 -3.31
N ARG A 363 -13.32 -26.90 -4.27
CA ARG A 363 -13.07 -27.64 -5.53
C ARG A 363 -12.00 -26.96 -6.39
N LEU A 364 -12.03 -25.63 -6.48
CA LEU A 364 -10.99 -24.85 -7.14
C LEU A 364 -9.62 -25.12 -6.51
N LEU A 365 -9.53 -25.03 -5.18
CA LEU A 365 -8.29 -25.30 -4.44
C LEU A 365 -7.83 -26.75 -4.64
N SER A 366 -8.72 -27.73 -4.60
CA SER A 366 -8.37 -29.12 -4.89
C SER A 366 -7.86 -29.31 -6.33
N SER A 367 -8.43 -28.63 -7.30
CA SER A 367 -8.03 -28.72 -8.72
C SER A 367 -6.67 -28.05 -8.94
N ALA A 368 -6.45 -26.88 -8.33
CA ALA A 368 -5.17 -26.16 -8.35
C ALA A 368 -4.05 -26.87 -7.59
N LEU A 369 -4.35 -27.81 -6.68
CA LEU A 369 -3.32 -28.64 -6.03
C LEU A 369 -3.08 -29.97 -6.77
N LYS A 370 -4.02 -30.41 -7.62
CA LYS A 370 -3.92 -31.63 -8.42
C LYS A 370 -3.24 -31.40 -9.77
N GLY A 371 -3.40 -30.22 -10.38
CA GLY A 371 -2.52 -29.79 -11.46
C GLY A 371 -1.09 -29.74 -10.93
N LYS A 372 -0.09 -30.05 -11.75
CA LYS A 372 1.35 -30.08 -11.40
C LYS A 372 1.91 -28.70 -11.03
N PHE A 373 1.32 -28.02 -10.04
CA PHE A 373 1.72 -26.70 -9.54
C PHE A 373 2.75 -26.80 -8.41
N ILE A 374 3.01 -28.01 -7.91
CA ILE A 374 3.94 -28.33 -6.83
C ILE A 374 4.96 -29.36 -7.33
N GLU A 375 5.59 -29.09 -8.48
CA GLU A 375 6.86 -29.72 -8.85
C GLU A 375 7.98 -28.70 -8.83
#